data_AF-A0A955XBH2-F1
#
_entry.id   AF-A0A955XBH2-F1
#
_cell.length_a   1.000
_cell.length_b   1.000
_cell.length_c   1.000
_cell.angle_alpha   90.00
_cell.angle_beta   90.00
_cell.angle_gamma   90.00
#
_symmetry.space_group_name_H-M   'P 1'
#
loop_
_entity.id
_entity.type
_entity.pdbx_description
1 polymer ?
#
loop_
_entity_poly.entity_id
_entity_poly.type
_entity_poly.pdbx_seq_one_letter_code
_entity_poly.pdbx_strand_id
1 'polypeptide(L)'
;MRSLPLLPVALCLASAPALAAPSAVKLSWASADAATTMAMSWVTPTDLPSTIEYGVQSTSEHMLTGPAAALIDGIGWFHELELSGLMPNTTYRYRVGSAGDWSPEYTFKTAPNDGCTPFAFVSLGDARSQDSRGPSLNWSSIHTEAEAAGAEFFLNGGDLVREGNDIAQWAQWLQDSEMVNPRRPMMPAMGNHDDGPGDGNSANYNRLFVLPTNPVTGTEDYYSFVYNNVVVFSLSTQTFEDWTAQMQWLTNVAAQHPDKWKIAFFHHPVYTTQTALFGISVGHGPNEKGQNAFYAPAFDAAGIDIVVQSHNHIYERFLPLRFDPNDLDNGQQVAQYGNGPGEGRLYVVSGGSGAFLDPLIEGQFQDFGVGSTVRSKDHHFIRIAVAGNTLHYQAIRTNAGNTSGGGTVIDDLTLARPGQDPCIQPGDPDMDMDGYPASIDCNDQVFDINPGATEICGNAIDENCDGTAEPCPPPPVDMDGDGSPAGTDCDDTNPNRYPEHPEVECDGIDNDCDCRADTNGDGIFCGPGDANVDESPEACGLGSACSSIAVSCLGDECVCRDQ
;
A
#
# COMPACT_ATOMS: atom_id res chain seq x y z
N MET A 1 -8.31 -61.91 55.79
CA MET A 1 -7.49 -60.75 55.42
C MET A 1 -7.79 -60.45 53.96
N ARG A 2 -8.41 -59.30 53.68
CA ARG A 2 -8.87 -58.92 52.33
C ARG A 2 -7.69 -58.35 51.55
N SER A 3 -7.45 -58.86 50.35
CA SER A 3 -6.48 -58.38 49.37
C SER A 3 -6.99 -57.07 48.74
N LEU A 4 -6.23 -55.98 48.87
CA LEU A 4 -6.43 -54.76 48.07
C LEU A 4 -5.85 -54.96 46.65
N PRO A 5 -6.54 -54.54 45.59
CA PRO A 5 -5.95 -54.47 44.26
C PRO A 5 -5.09 -53.21 44.14
N LEU A 6 -3.91 -53.35 43.55
CA LEU A 6 -3.06 -52.24 43.10
C LEU A 6 -3.76 -51.56 41.90
N LEU A 7 -4.09 -50.27 42.03
CA LEU A 7 -4.45 -49.43 40.88
C LEU A 7 -3.19 -49.15 40.04
N PRO A 8 -3.26 -49.23 38.71
CA PRO A 8 -2.19 -48.73 37.87
C PRO A 8 -2.16 -47.20 37.95
N VAL A 9 -0.99 -46.64 38.27
CA VAL A 9 -0.72 -45.21 38.09
C VAL A 9 -0.67 -44.97 36.59
N ALA A 10 -1.72 -44.38 36.03
CA ALA A 10 -1.69 -43.84 34.68
C ALA A 10 -0.73 -42.65 34.70
N LEU A 11 0.46 -42.83 34.14
CA LEU A 11 1.36 -41.74 33.85
C LEU A 11 0.71 -40.91 32.74
N CYS A 12 0.09 -39.78 33.10
CA CYS A 12 -0.25 -38.75 32.13
C CYS A 12 1.06 -38.25 31.52
N LEU A 13 1.44 -38.80 30.38
CA LEU A 13 2.36 -38.12 29.47
C LEU A 13 1.62 -36.85 29.04
N ALA A 14 1.98 -35.72 29.63
CA ALA A 14 1.65 -34.44 29.04
C ALA A 14 2.23 -34.47 27.63
N SER A 15 1.37 -34.47 26.61
CA SER A 15 1.80 -34.21 25.24
C SER A 15 2.55 -32.89 25.26
N ALA A 16 3.81 -32.89 24.82
CA ALA A 16 4.50 -31.64 24.52
C ALA A 16 3.57 -30.80 23.62
N PRO A 17 3.42 -29.49 23.86
CA PRO A 17 2.66 -28.64 22.96
C PRO A 17 3.18 -28.88 21.54
N ALA A 18 2.26 -29.02 20.59
CA ALA A 18 2.63 -29.21 19.19
C ALA A 18 3.53 -28.04 18.79
N LEU A 19 4.76 -28.38 18.43
CA LEU A 19 5.72 -27.51 17.77
C LEU A 19 5.01 -26.84 16.58
N ALA A 20 4.94 -25.51 16.59
CA ALA A 20 4.32 -24.73 15.52
C ALA A 20 5.38 -23.82 14.92
N ALA A 21 5.44 -23.81 13.58
CA ALA A 21 6.36 -22.97 12.84
C ALA A 21 6.15 -21.49 13.22
N PRO A 22 7.23 -20.68 13.24
CA PRO A 22 7.13 -19.23 13.35
C PRO A 22 6.12 -18.64 12.38
N SER A 23 5.31 -17.69 12.86
CA SER A 23 4.32 -16.95 12.09
C SER A 23 4.61 -15.44 12.16
N ALA A 24 3.81 -14.64 11.48
CA ALA A 24 3.90 -13.18 11.45
C ALA A 24 5.31 -12.68 11.14
N VAL A 25 6.01 -13.36 10.21
CA VAL A 25 7.37 -12.99 9.79
C VAL A 25 7.30 -11.67 9.04
N LYS A 26 8.07 -10.69 9.47
CA LYS A 26 8.14 -9.37 8.85
C LYS A 26 9.56 -8.89 8.65
N LEU A 27 9.80 -8.25 7.53
CA LEU A 27 11.01 -7.50 7.23
C LEU A 27 10.82 -6.00 7.51
N SER A 28 11.88 -5.35 7.96
CA SER A 28 11.97 -3.90 8.18
C SER A 28 13.44 -3.50 8.30
N TRP A 29 13.72 -2.29 8.79
CA TRP A 29 15.07 -1.86 9.17
C TRP A 29 15.07 -1.23 10.57
N ALA A 30 15.87 -1.77 11.48
CA ALA A 30 16.11 -1.18 12.80
C ALA A 30 17.30 -0.19 12.77
N SER A 31 18.18 -0.33 11.79
CA SER A 31 19.22 0.63 11.48
C SER A 31 18.80 1.53 10.30
N ALA A 32 19.36 2.74 10.23
CA ALA A 32 19.06 3.68 9.15
C ALA A 32 19.75 3.33 7.80
N ASP A 33 20.26 2.11 7.62
CA ASP A 33 21.04 1.66 6.46
C ASP A 33 20.45 0.40 5.81
N ALA A 34 19.61 0.59 4.79
CA ALA A 34 18.96 -0.50 4.08
C ALA A 34 19.91 -1.33 3.19
N ALA A 35 21.14 -0.86 2.94
CA ALA A 35 22.07 -1.51 2.04
C ALA A 35 22.88 -2.62 2.72
N THR A 36 23.09 -2.53 4.03
CA THR A 36 23.91 -3.50 4.77
C THR A 36 23.20 -4.15 5.95
N THR A 37 21.94 -3.77 6.21
CA THR A 37 21.13 -4.37 7.26
C THR A 37 19.77 -4.87 6.76
N MET A 38 19.19 -5.79 7.54
CA MET A 38 17.81 -6.24 7.38
C MET A 38 17.30 -6.68 8.74
N ALA A 39 16.24 -6.04 9.23
CA ALA A 39 15.59 -6.42 10.47
C ALA A 39 14.48 -7.44 10.18
N MET A 40 14.32 -8.37 11.10
CA MET A 40 13.36 -9.46 11.03
C MET A 40 12.63 -9.54 12.37
N SER A 41 11.30 -9.59 12.30
CA SER A 41 10.47 -9.96 13.46
C SER A 41 9.58 -11.15 13.14
N TRP A 42 9.24 -11.93 14.15
CA TRP A 42 8.31 -13.06 14.04
C TRP A 42 7.72 -13.43 15.39
N VAL A 43 6.71 -14.30 15.38
CA VAL A 43 6.01 -14.77 16.57
C VAL A 43 6.10 -16.29 16.69
N THR A 44 6.26 -16.77 17.93
CA THR A 44 6.13 -18.20 18.26
C THR A 44 5.16 -18.41 19.42
N PRO A 45 4.52 -19.60 19.54
CA PRO A 45 3.58 -19.87 20.63
C PRO A 45 4.27 -20.15 21.98
N THR A 46 5.57 -20.40 22.00
CA THR A 46 6.35 -20.77 23.19
C THR A 46 7.69 -20.02 23.21
N ASP A 47 8.25 -19.78 24.39
CA ASP A 47 9.54 -19.11 24.55
C ASP A 47 10.68 -19.95 23.92
N LEU A 48 11.06 -19.59 22.68
CA LEU A 48 12.10 -20.24 21.91
C LEU A 48 13.30 -19.29 21.72
N PRO A 49 14.52 -19.82 21.49
CA PRO A 49 15.65 -18.99 21.08
C PRO A 49 15.36 -18.25 19.77
N SER A 50 15.72 -16.97 19.70
CA SER A 50 15.61 -16.18 18.47
C SER A 50 16.78 -16.48 17.55
N THR A 51 16.56 -17.19 16.43
CA THR A 51 17.61 -17.51 15.45
C THR A 51 17.18 -17.21 14.02
N ILE A 52 18.10 -16.63 13.25
CA ILE A 52 18.02 -16.48 11.79
C ILE A 52 19.10 -17.35 11.16
N GLU A 53 18.74 -18.15 10.17
CA GLU A 53 19.66 -18.81 9.24
C GLU A 53 19.55 -18.13 7.87
N TYR A 54 20.68 -17.73 7.27
CA TYR A 54 20.69 -16.96 6.04
C TYR A 54 21.94 -17.20 5.18
N GLY A 55 21.85 -16.85 3.91
CA GLY A 55 22.97 -16.89 2.97
C GLY A 55 22.57 -16.59 1.54
N VAL A 56 23.54 -16.45 0.65
CA VAL A 56 23.29 -16.10 -0.76
C VAL A 56 22.86 -17.32 -1.57
N GLN A 57 23.53 -18.47 -1.36
CA GLN A 57 23.21 -19.72 -2.06
C GLN A 57 22.29 -20.61 -1.22
N SER A 58 22.43 -20.59 0.10
CA SER A 58 21.60 -21.38 1.02
C SER A 58 21.46 -20.72 2.39
N THR A 59 20.37 -21.02 3.10
CA THR A 59 20.16 -20.62 4.50
C THR A 59 21.21 -21.17 5.47
N SER A 60 21.93 -22.23 5.11
CA SER A 60 22.92 -22.88 5.99
C SER A 60 24.29 -22.19 6.09
N GLU A 61 24.52 -21.12 5.32
CA GLU A 61 25.82 -20.44 5.27
C GLU A 61 26.15 -19.69 6.55
N HIS A 62 25.15 -18.99 7.10
CA HIS A 62 25.30 -18.13 8.26
C HIS A 62 24.14 -18.34 9.22
N MET A 63 24.43 -18.12 10.50
CA MET A 63 23.44 -18.20 11.57
C MET A 63 23.68 -17.05 12.54
N LEU A 64 22.62 -16.34 12.88
CA LEU A 64 22.59 -15.32 13.93
C LEU A 64 21.60 -15.75 15.00
N THR A 65 22.05 -15.85 16.25
CA THR A 65 21.19 -16.03 17.41
C THR A 65 21.29 -14.80 18.28
N GLY A 66 20.17 -14.26 18.74
CA GLY A 66 20.16 -13.09 19.62
C GLY A 66 19.36 -13.29 20.90
N PRO A 67 18.81 -12.21 21.47
CA PRO A 67 18.17 -12.25 22.79
C PRO A 67 16.92 -13.14 22.81
N ALA A 68 16.48 -13.46 24.03
CA ALA A 68 15.23 -14.16 24.27
C ALA A 68 14.03 -13.31 23.79
N ALA A 69 12.97 -14.01 23.37
CA ALA A 69 11.74 -13.38 22.92
C ALA A 69 11.03 -12.63 24.06
N ALA A 70 10.22 -11.64 23.70
CA ALA A 70 9.34 -10.94 24.62
C ALA A 70 7.92 -11.46 24.48
N LEU A 71 7.28 -11.83 25.60
CA LEU A 71 5.87 -12.21 25.58
C LEU A 71 4.97 -10.97 25.37
N ILE A 72 4.18 -10.98 24.32
CA ILE A 72 3.10 -10.03 24.07
C ILE A 72 1.78 -10.77 24.24
N ASP A 73 1.07 -10.47 25.33
CA ASP A 73 -0.23 -11.08 25.63
C ASP A 73 -1.22 -10.86 24.48
N GLY A 74 -1.89 -11.93 24.04
CA GLY A 74 -2.76 -11.91 22.85
C GLY A 74 -2.07 -12.10 21.50
N ILE A 75 -0.73 -12.03 21.42
CA ILE A 75 0.05 -12.28 20.19
C ILE A 75 0.89 -13.56 20.31
N GLY A 76 1.74 -13.64 21.34
CA GLY A 76 2.70 -14.73 21.51
C GLY A 76 4.08 -14.22 21.90
N TRP A 77 5.10 -15.06 21.75
CA TRP A 77 6.49 -14.70 21.97
C TRP A 77 7.03 -13.99 20.74
N PHE A 78 7.22 -12.69 20.86
CA PHE A 78 7.73 -11.82 19.80
C PHE A 78 9.25 -11.84 19.80
N HIS A 79 9.81 -12.08 18.63
CA HIS A 79 11.23 -12.10 18.37
C HIS A 79 11.58 -10.94 17.44
N GLU A 80 12.72 -10.30 17.70
CA GLU A 80 13.32 -9.32 16.81
C GLU A 80 14.83 -9.58 16.71
N LEU A 81 15.37 -9.46 15.51
CA LEU A 81 16.82 -9.48 15.25
C LEU A 81 17.12 -8.66 13.99
N GLU A 82 18.28 -8.02 13.97
CA GLU A 82 18.80 -7.35 12.78
C GLU A 82 20.08 -8.02 12.28
N LEU A 83 20.07 -8.43 11.01
CA LEU A 83 21.27 -8.80 10.28
C LEU A 83 22.07 -7.54 9.94
N SER A 84 23.39 -7.60 10.03
CA SER A 84 24.29 -6.50 9.68
C SER A 84 25.50 -7.01 8.89
N GLY A 85 26.18 -6.09 8.18
CA GLY A 85 27.32 -6.43 7.35
C GLY A 85 26.95 -7.24 6.10
N LEU A 86 25.70 -7.12 5.65
CA LEU A 86 25.24 -7.70 4.40
C LEU A 86 25.88 -6.99 3.21
N MET A 87 26.00 -7.69 2.09
CA MET A 87 26.46 -7.11 0.83
C MET A 87 25.29 -6.32 0.22
N PRO A 88 25.51 -5.05 -0.21
CA PRO A 88 24.51 -4.28 -0.94
C PRO A 88 24.04 -4.98 -2.22
N ASN A 89 22.84 -4.62 -2.68
CA ASN A 89 22.22 -5.15 -3.90
C ASN A 89 22.32 -6.69 -4.05
N THR A 90 22.14 -7.42 -2.95
CA THR A 90 22.30 -8.87 -2.92
C THR A 90 21.03 -9.52 -2.42
N THR A 91 20.56 -10.54 -3.15
CA THR A 91 19.47 -11.41 -2.70
C THR A 91 19.99 -12.45 -1.72
N TYR A 92 19.35 -12.52 -0.56
CA TYR A 92 19.61 -13.51 0.48
C TYR A 92 18.41 -14.44 0.64
N ARG A 93 18.70 -15.72 0.84
CA ARG A 93 17.75 -16.71 1.38
C ARG A 93 17.81 -16.65 2.89
N TYR A 94 16.68 -16.76 3.56
CA TYR A 94 16.63 -16.80 5.01
C TYR A 94 15.48 -17.66 5.55
N ARG A 95 15.62 -18.09 6.80
CA ARG A 95 14.52 -18.62 7.62
C ARG A 95 14.73 -18.24 9.08
N VAL A 96 13.63 -18.14 9.82
CA VAL A 96 13.63 -17.76 11.24
C VAL A 96 13.10 -18.89 12.09
N GLY A 97 13.47 -18.91 13.37
CA GLY A 97 12.95 -19.88 14.34
C GLY A 97 14.04 -20.50 15.19
N SER A 98 13.90 -21.79 15.47
CA SER A 98 14.87 -22.55 16.28
C SER A 98 14.88 -24.03 15.90
N ALA A 99 15.80 -24.82 16.49
CA ALA A 99 15.96 -26.23 16.17
C ALA A 99 14.67 -27.05 16.38
N GLY A 100 14.03 -27.45 15.27
CA GLY A 100 12.78 -28.21 15.26
C GLY A 100 11.55 -27.39 14.81
N ASP A 101 11.67 -26.06 14.78
CA ASP A 101 10.60 -25.09 14.55
C ASP A 101 11.11 -23.95 13.66
N TRP A 102 11.34 -24.26 12.39
CA TRP A 102 11.77 -23.27 11.40
C TRP A 102 10.57 -22.79 10.58
N SER A 103 10.59 -21.51 10.21
CA SER A 103 9.71 -20.99 9.17
C SER A 103 9.99 -21.68 7.82
N PRO A 104 9.11 -21.51 6.82
CA PRO A 104 9.49 -21.66 5.43
C PRO A 104 10.76 -20.85 5.10
N GLU A 105 11.46 -21.24 4.04
CA GLU A 105 12.52 -20.42 3.47
C GLU A 105 11.89 -19.26 2.69
N TYR A 106 12.40 -18.06 2.94
CA TYR A 106 12.02 -16.83 2.27
C TYR A 106 13.26 -16.19 1.62
N THR A 107 13.05 -15.12 0.87
CA THR A 107 14.13 -14.32 0.27
C THR A 107 13.89 -12.84 0.48
N PHE A 108 14.97 -12.08 0.65
CA PHE A 108 14.95 -10.63 0.61
C PHE A 108 16.12 -10.11 -0.23
N LYS A 109 16.07 -8.84 -0.65
CA LYS A 109 17.15 -8.14 -1.35
C LYS A 109 17.53 -6.90 -0.55
N THR A 110 18.82 -6.73 -0.28
CA THR A 110 19.34 -5.50 0.35
C THR A 110 19.33 -4.36 -0.65
N ALA A 111 19.18 -3.12 -0.18
CA ALA A 111 19.22 -1.96 -1.06
C ALA A 111 20.55 -1.86 -1.83
N PRO A 112 20.54 -1.32 -3.06
CA PRO A 112 21.76 -0.82 -3.69
C PRO A 112 22.31 0.39 -2.93
N ASN A 113 23.61 0.67 -3.10
CA ASN A 113 24.29 1.80 -2.48
C ASN A 113 25.24 2.54 -3.43
N ASP A 114 25.07 2.34 -4.74
CA ASP A 114 25.84 3.01 -5.79
C ASP A 114 25.29 4.40 -6.15
N GLY A 115 24.10 4.73 -5.65
CA GLY A 115 23.39 5.97 -5.95
C GLY A 115 22.64 5.97 -7.28
N CYS A 116 22.69 4.88 -8.05
CA CYS A 116 22.30 4.87 -9.46
C CYS A 116 21.45 3.69 -9.90
N THR A 117 21.55 2.51 -9.27
CA THR A 117 20.66 1.39 -9.57
C THR A 117 19.20 1.85 -9.39
N PRO A 118 18.36 1.81 -10.44
CA PRO A 118 16.94 2.16 -10.34
C PRO A 118 16.19 1.22 -9.39
N PHE A 119 15.13 1.74 -8.78
CA PHE A 119 14.25 0.96 -7.93
C PHE A 119 12.89 1.65 -7.78
N ALA A 120 11.87 0.88 -7.39
CA ALA A 120 10.58 1.41 -7.01
C ALA A 120 10.20 1.00 -5.58
N PHE A 121 9.39 1.82 -4.94
CA PHE A 121 8.75 1.50 -3.66
C PHE A 121 7.33 2.05 -3.66
N VAL A 122 6.50 1.56 -2.75
CA VAL A 122 5.09 1.95 -2.69
C VAL A 122 4.74 2.60 -1.35
N SER A 123 3.95 3.66 -1.40
CA SER A 123 3.30 4.26 -0.23
C SER A 123 1.82 3.86 -0.16
N LEU A 124 1.42 3.47 1.05
CA LEU A 124 0.09 3.05 1.47
C LEU A 124 -0.34 3.92 2.67
N GLY A 125 -1.61 3.86 3.06
CA GLY A 125 -2.12 4.56 4.24
C GLY A 125 -3.57 4.19 4.55
N ASP A 126 -3.91 4.12 5.83
CA ASP A 126 -5.26 3.83 6.32
C ASP A 126 -5.77 2.43 5.92
N ALA A 127 -4.98 1.41 6.25
CA ALA A 127 -5.28 0.00 5.95
C ALA A 127 -6.46 -0.57 6.75
N ARG A 128 -6.84 0.10 7.85
CA ARG A 128 -7.86 -0.38 8.80
C ARG A 128 -9.27 -0.51 8.21
N SER A 129 -10.09 -1.35 8.83
CA SER A 129 -11.55 -1.31 8.72
C SER A 129 -12.11 -0.10 9.48
N GLN A 130 -13.38 0.25 9.25
CA GLN A 130 -14.08 1.23 10.12
C GLN A 130 -14.87 0.59 11.25
N ASP A 131 -14.97 -0.74 11.29
CA ASP A 131 -15.55 -1.48 12.40
C ASP A 131 -14.45 -2.15 13.25
N SER A 132 -14.86 -2.95 14.24
CA SER A 132 -13.98 -3.58 15.22
C SER A 132 -13.14 -4.75 14.68
N ARG A 133 -13.04 -4.95 13.36
CA ARG A 133 -12.29 -6.08 12.77
C ARG A 133 -10.78 -5.85 12.66
N GLY A 134 -10.29 -4.62 12.76
CA GLY A 134 -8.86 -4.30 12.63
C GLY A 134 -8.50 -3.85 11.22
N PRO A 135 -7.74 -4.62 10.42
CA PRO A 135 -7.51 -4.33 9.00
C PRO A 135 -8.79 -4.46 8.15
N SER A 136 -8.84 -3.72 7.04
CA SER A 136 -9.90 -3.85 6.04
C SER A 136 -9.83 -5.20 5.33
N LEU A 137 -10.96 -5.74 4.88
CA LEU A 137 -10.99 -6.95 4.05
C LEU A 137 -10.22 -6.78 2.72
N ASN A 138 -10.01 -5.53 2.29
CA ASN A 138 -9.26 -5.23 1.07
C ASN A 138 -7.74 -5.19 1.31
N TRP A 139 -7.28 -5.07 2.57
CA TRP A 139 -5.88 -4.77 2.89
C TRP A 139 -4.91 -5.78 2.28
N SER A 140 -5.15 -7.08 2.49
CA SER A 140 -4.23 -8.12 2.01
C SER A 140 -4.12 -8.14 0.47
N SER A 141 -5.24 -7.94 -0.22
CA SER A 141 -5.28 -7.84 -1.69
C SER A 141 -4.58 -6.57 -2.18
N ILE A 142 -4.87 -5.41 -1.60
CA ILE A 142 -4.21 -4.14 -1.95
C ILE A 142 -2.70 -4.23 -1.74
N HIS A 143 -2.26 -4.83 -0.63
CA HIS A 143 -0.85 -5.01 -0.33
C HIS A 143 -0.16 -5.97 -1.32
N THR A 144 -0.86 -7.02 -1.76
CA THR A 144 -0.36 -7.95 -2.80
C THR A 144 -0.29 -7.29 -4.17
N GLU A 145 -1.29 -6.48 -4.55
CA GLU A 145 -1.27 -5.68 -5.77
C GLU A 145 -0.11 -4.67 -5.76
N ALA A 146 0.14 -4.05 -4.61
CA ALA A 146 1.26 -3.14 -4.42
C ALA A 146 2.62 -3.85 -4.51
N GLU A 147 2.74 -5.10 -4.05
CA GLU A 147 3.93 -5.93 -4.26
C GLU A 147 4.12 -6.26 -5.75
N ALA A 148 3.03 -6.61 -6.43
CA ALA A 148 3.04 -6.95 -7.85
C ALA A 148 3.52 -5.78 -8.72
N ALA A 149 3.24 -4.54 -8.31
CA ALA A 149 3.70 -3.31 -8.97
C ALA A 149 5.20 -2.98 -8.78
N GLY A 150 6.04 -3.98 -8.49
CA GLY A 150 7.50 -3.84 -8.41
C GLY A 150 8.06 -3.19 -7.13
N ALA A 151 7.29 -3.14 -6.04
CA ALA A 151 7.76 -2.51 -4.80
C ALA A 151 8.93 -3.28 -4.16
N GLU A 152 10.07 -2.60 -3.95
CA GLU A 152 11.21 -3.13 -3.16
C GLU A 152 10.98 -2.98 -1.65
N PHE A 153 10.14 -2.02 -1.24
CA PHE A 153 9.65 -1.85 0.14
C PHE A 153 8.36 -1.03 0.18
N PHE A 154 7.71 -0.99 1.34
CA PHE A 154 6.48 -0.26 1.58
C PHE A 154 6.64 0.81 2.65
N LEU A 155 6.06 1.98 2.39
CA LEU A 155 5.74 2.99 3.39
C LEU A 155 4.25 2.86 3.74
N ASN A 156 3.89 2.95 5.01
CA ASN A 156 2.48 3.04 5.41
C ASN A 156 2.27 4.28 6.27
N GLY A 157 1.41 5.21 5.85
CA GLY A 157 1.17 6.48 6.53
C GLY A 157 0.40 6.42 7.85
N GLY A 158 0.13 5.22 8.38
CA GLY A 158 -0.57 5.01 9.65
C GLY A 158 -2.02 4.58 9.47
N ASP A 159 -2.73 4.44 10.58
CA ASP A 159 -4.05 3.83 10.67
C ASP A 159 -4.05 2.38 10.15
N LEU A 160 -3.12 1.59 10.69
CA LEU A 160 -2.96 0.17 10.39
C LEU A 160 -4.09 -0.66 11.00
N VAL A 161 -4.51 -0.29 12.21
CA VAL A 161 -5.65 -0.89 12.93
C VAL A 161 -6.68 0.17 13.28
N ARG A 162 -7.88 -0.24 13.69
CA ARG A 162 -8.96 0.69 14.09
C ARG A 162 -8.83 1.14 15.54
N GLU A 163 -8.40 0.27 16.43
CA GLU A 163 -8.22 0.60 17.85
C GLU A 163 -6.86 0.08 18.30
N GLY A 164 -5.87 0.97 18.46
CA GLY A 164 -4.48 0.59 18.75
C GLY A 164 -4.30 -0.10 20.10
N ASN A 165 -5.28 0.03 21.00
CA ASN A 165 -5.33 -0.69 22.27
C ASN A 165 -5.84 -2.13 22.17
N ASP A 166 -6.50 -2.50 21.06
CA ASP A 166 -7.07 -3.82 20.85
C ASP A 166 -6.04 -4.74 20.18
N ILE A 167 -5.37 -5.54 21.01
CA ILE A 167 -4.31 -6.44 20.54
C ILE A 167 -4.82 -7.48 19.53
N ALA A 168 -6.11 -7.82 19.52
CA ALA A 168 -6.66 -8.76 18.55
C ALA A 168 -6.65 -8.19 17.13
N GLN A 169 -6.83 -6.87 16.98
CA GLN A 169 -6.75 -6.20 15.67
C GLN A 169 -5.33 -6.22 15.12
N TRP A 170 -4.33 -6.02 16.00
CA TRP A 170 -2.93 -6.19 15.63
C TRP A 170 -2.59 -7.63 15.23
N ALA A 171 -3.14 -8.62 15.94
CA ALA A 171 -2.98 -10.03 15.59
C ALA A 171 -3.52 -10.33 14.19
N GLN A 172 -4.67 -9.74 13.82
CA GLN A 172 -5.25 -9.87 12.50
C GLN A 172 -4.42 -9.15 11.43
N TRP A 173 -3.97 -7.93 11.70
CA TRP A 173 -3.12 -7.18 10.76
C TRP A 173 -1.82 -7.93 10.45
N LEU A 174 -1.21 -8.55 11.47
CA LEU A 174 -0.02 -9.39 11.29
C LEU A 174 -0.31 -10.55 10.35
N GLN A 175 -1.44 -11.26 10.52
CA GLN A 175 -1.86 -12.37 9.66
C GLN A 175 -2.10 -11.92 8.22
N ASP A 176 -2.84 -10.83 8.04
CA ASP A 176 -3.23 -10.34 6.71
C ASP A 176 -2.03 -9.82 5.89
N SER A 177 -0.91 -9.58 6.56
CA SER A 177 0.33 -9.10 5.94
C SER A 177 1.37 -10.20 5.73
N GLU A 178 1.12 -11.45 6.14
CA GLU A 178 2.08 -12.57 6.06
C GLU A 178 2.43 -12.99 4.63
N MET A 179 1.62 -12.64 3.63
CA MET A 179 1.92 -13.00 2.23
C MET A 179 3.12 -12.21 1.69
N VAL A 180 3.25 -10.94 2.08
CA VAL A 180 4.18 -9.98 1.47
C VAL A 180 5.33 -9.62 2.43
N ASN A 181 5.05 -9.37 3.70
CA ASN A 181 6.04 -8.91 4.68
C ASN A 181 7.25 -9.83 4.91
N PRO A 182 7.20 -11.16 4.66
CA PRO A 182 8.40 -12.01 4.70
C PRO A 182 9.36 -11.80 3.51
N ARG A 183 9.03 -10.96 2.53
CA ARG A 183 9.84 -10.79 1.31
C ARG A 183 10.10 -9.33 0.96
N ARG A 184 9.30 -8.41 1.53
CA ARG A 184 9.42 -6.97 1.34
C ARG A 184 9.35 -6.24 2.68
N PRO A 185 10.27 -5.30 2.96
CA PRO A 185 10.23 -4.49 4.16
C PRO A 185 8.98 -3.59 4.23
N MET A 186 8.39 -3.49 5.42
CA MET A 186 7.26 -2.60 5.72
C MET A 186 7.68 -1.55 6.75
N MET A 187 7.59 -0.28 6.39
CA MET A 187 8.01 0.87 7.20
C MET A 187 6.82 1.80 7.50
N PRO A 188 6.11 1.60 8.62
CA PRO A 188 4.93 2.40 8.94
C PRO A 188 5.25 3.72 9.67
N ALA A 189 4.34 4.67 9.59
CA ALA A 189 4.17 5.77 10.52
C ALA A 189 3.00 5.44 11.46
N MET A 190 2.87 6.20 12.55
CA MET A 190 1.75 6.05 13.48
C MET A 190 0.60 7.00 13.11
N GLY A 191 -0.59 6.43 12.95
CA GLY A 191 -1.85 7.17 12.82
C GLY A 191 -2.57 7.39 14.15
N ASN A 192 -3.69 8.12 14.13
CA ASN A 192 -4.47 8.37 15.34
C ASN A 192 -5.32 7.17 15.78
N HIS A 193 -5.40 6.11 14.98
CA HIS A 193 -6.02 4.86 15.40
C HIS A 193 -5.01 3.83 15.91
N ASP A 194 -3.72 4.04 15.68
CA ASP A 194 -2.67 3.09 16.09
C ASP A 194 -2.22 3.32 17.55
N ASP A 195 -2.68 4.40 18.18
CA ASP A 195 -2.38 4.67 19.57
C ASP A 195 -3.21 3.77 20.51
N GLY A 196 -2.55 3.32 21.58
CA GLY A 196 -3.17 2.58 22.67
C GLY A 196 -3.05 3.35 23.98
N PRO A 197 -3.52 2.82 25.12
CA PRO A 197 -3.33 3.49 26.42
C PRO A 197 -1.84 3.61 26.83
N GLY A 198 -0.94 2.91 26.14
CA GLY A 198 0.50 3.03 26.32
C GLY A 198 1.11 4.02 25.32
N ASP A 199 2.18 4.67 25.74
CA ASP A 199 3.01 5.58 24.95
C ASP A 199 4.40 4.99 24.69
N GLY A 200 5.09 5.49 23.65
CA GLY A 200 6.43 5.03 23.27
C GLY A 200 6.52 3.50 23.23
N ASN A 201 7.56 2.92 23.83
CA ASN A 201 7.80 1.47 23.80
C ASN A 201 6.73 0.62 24.53
N SER A 202 5.75 1.24 25.19
CA SER A 202 4.61 0.53 25.79
C SER A 202 3.39 0.45 24.87
N ALA A 203 3.32 1.28 23.83
CA ALA A 203 2.30 1.22 22.78
C ALA A 203 2.44 -0.08 21.96
N ASN A 204 1.32 -0.65 21.50
CA ASN A 204 1.36 -1.88 20.71
C ASN A 204 2.14 -1.71 19.40
N TYR A 205 2.02 -0.56 18.75
CA TYR A 205 2.81 -0.20 17.57
C TYR A 205 4.33 -0.41 17.80
N ASN A 206 4.93 0.25 18.80
CA ASN A 206 6.37 0.14 19.10
C ASN A 206 6.77 -1.20 19.72
N ARG A 207 5.81 -2.11 19.97
CA ARG A 207 6.09 -3.48 20.43
C ARG A 207 6.05 -4.50 19.29
N LEU A 208 5.48 -4.13 18.13
CA LEU A 208 5.18 -5.04 17.03
C LEU A 208 5.92 -4.71 15.73
N PHE A 209 6.47 -3.50 15.65
CA PHE A 209 7.38 -3.07 14.60
C PHE A 209 8.80 -2.97 15.13
N VAL A 210 9.76 -3.14 14.22
CA VAL A 210 11.19 -3.05 14.49
C VAL A 210 11.72 -1.98 13.55
N LEU A 211 11.98 -0.79 14.08
CA LEU A 211 12.22 0.43 13.31
C LEU A 211 13.41 1.19 13.87
N PRO A 212 13.95 2.20 13.16
CA PRO A 212 15.08 2.94 13.70
C PRO A 212 14.69 3.74 14.94
N THR A 213 15.34 3.47 16.06
CA THR A 213 15.14 4.24 17.29
C THR A 213 15.63 5.67 17.09
N ASN A 214 14.75 6.65 17.32
CA ASN A 214 15.08 8.05 17.22
C ASN A 214 15.99 8.49 18.38
N PRO A 215 17.10 9.19 18.12
CA PRO A 215 17.98 9.67 19.19
C PRO A 215 17.37 10.78 20.06
N VAL A 216 16.30 11.45 19.60
CA VAL A 216 15.62 12.52 20.35
C VAL A 216 14.67 11.94 21.40
N THR A 217 13.87 10.93 21.04
CA THR A 217 12.87 10.33 21.93
C THR A 217 13.34 9.06 22.61
N GLY A 218 14.29 8.34 22.01
CA GLY A 218 14.63 6.97 22.41
C GLY A 218 13.53 5.95 22.07
N THR A 219 12.64 6.28 21.13
CA THR A 219 11.52 5.45 20.66
C THR A 219 11.52 5.32 19.14
N GLU A 220 10.64 4.47 18.60
CA GLU A 220 10.49 4.19 17.17
C GLU A 220 9.35 4.99 16.49
N ASP A 221 8.78 5.96 17.20
CA ASP A 221 7.58 6.68 16.76
C ASP A 221 7.81 7.58 15.53
N TYR A 222 9.03 8.05 15.31
CA TYR A 222 9.43 8.78 14.11
C TYR A 222 10.91 8.54 13.82
N TYR A 223 11.26 8.35 12.57
CA TYR A 223 12.57 7.81 12.21
C TYR A 223 12.94 8.12 10.77
N SER A 224 14.19 7.85 10.41
CA SER A 224 14.67 7.99 9.05
C SER A 224 15.52 6.80 8.65
N PHE A 225 15.53 6.48 7.36
CA PHE A 225 16.45 5.51 6.79
C PHE A 225 16.88 5.94 5.39
N VAL A 226 18.01 5.38 4.94
CA VAL A 226 18.52 5.58 3.59
C VAL A 226 18.32 4.31 2.78
N TYR A 227 17.73 4.46 1.61
CA TYR A 227 17.66 3.44 0.57
C TYR A 227 18.27 4.01 -0.71
N ASN A 228 19.41 3.48 -1.12
CA ASN A 228 20.18 3.97 -2.26
C ASN A 228 20.33 5.51 -2.29
N ASN A 229 19.82 6.21 -3.31
CA ASN A 229 19.87 7.66 -3.48
C ASN A 229 18.69 8.42 -2.82
N VAL A 230 17.89 7.76 -1.99
CA VAL A 230 16.77 8.36 -1.24
C VAL A 230 17.05 8.34 0.26
N VAL A 231 16.67 9.41 0.96
CA VAL A 231 16.47 9.42 2.42
C VAL A 231 14.98 9.62 2.70
N VAL A 232 14.42 8.74 3.52
CA VAL A 232 13.00 8.74 3.87
C VAL A 232 12.85 9.13 5.35
N PHE A 233 11.84 9.93 5.65
CA PHE A 233 11.47 10.38 6.99
C PHE A 233 10.05 9.93 7.32
N SER A 234 9.90 9.04 8.31
CA SER A 234 8.62 8.80 8.98
C SER A 234 8.46 9.82 10.10
N LEU A 235 7.38 10.60 10.10
CA LEU A 235 7.10 11.62 11.11
C LEU A 235 5.87 11.27 11.94
N SER A 236 5.88 11.59 13.22
CA SER A 236 4.73 11.42 14.10
C SER A 236 3.91 12.71 14.13
N THR A 237 2.61 12.59 13.95
CA THR A 237 1.62 13.67 14.14
C THR A 237 0.66 13.37 15.30
N GLN A 238 0.88 12.28 16.02
CA GLN A 238 -0.03 11.78 17.05
C GLN A 238 0.59 11.80 18.45
N THR A 239 1.78 11.22 18.60
CA THR A 239 2.36 10.91 19.92
C THR A 239 3.22 12.03 20.53
N PHE A 240 3.65 13.00 19.75
CA PHE A 240 4.53 14.09 20.21
C PHE A 240 3.99 15.44 19.76
N GLU A 241 4.00 16.42 20.65
CA GLU A 241 3.67 17.82 20.34
C GLU A 241 4.91 18.73 20.30
N ASP A 242 6.11 18.21 20.59
CA ASP A 242 7.36 18.96 20.41
C ASP A 242 7.78 18.99 18.94
N TRP A 243 6.97 19.73 18.16
CA TRP A 243 7.16 19.93 16.73
C TRP A 243 8.52 20.55 16.41
N THR A 244 9.03 21.41 17.31
CA THR A 244 10.33 22.06 17.14
C THR A 244 11.45 21.04 17.20
N ALA A 245 11.47 20.15 18.19
CA ALA A 245 12.48 19.10 18.29
C ALA A 245 12.44 18.14 17.11
N GLN A 246 11.24 17.70 16.69
CA GLN A 246 11.07 16.78 15.57
C GLN A 246 11.55 17.42 14.25
N MET A 247 11.19 18.67 13.97
CA MET A 247 11.62 19.37 12.75
C MET A 247 13.11 19.75 12.77
N GLN A 248 13.67 20.05 13.95
CA GLN A 248 15.11 20.23 14.08
C GLN A 248 15.88 18.93 13.81
N TRP A 249 15.36 17.78 14.26
CA TRP A 249 15.91 16.49 13.93
C TRP A 249 15.86 16.20 12.42
N LEU A 250 14.71 16.40 11.77
CA LEU A 250 14.57 16.21 10.31
C LEU A 250 15.56 17.08 9.53
N THR A 251 15.64 18.37 9.86
CA THR A 251 16.55 19.30 9.16
C THR A 251 18.02 18.91 9.36
N ASN A 252 18.40 18.43 10.56
CA ASN A 252 19.76 17.94 10.82
C ASN A 252 20.11 16.67 10.05
N VAL A 253 19.17 15.73 9.92
CA VAL A 253 19.38 14.49 9.15
C VAL A 253 19.40 14.81 7.65
N ALA A 254 18.48 15.64 7.15
CA ALA A 254 18.46 16.08 5.76
C ALA A 254 19.78 16.76 5.34
N ALA A 255 20.38 17.56 6.23
CA ALA A 255 21.66 18.22 5.98
C ALA A 255 22.85 17.24 5.85
N GLN A 256 22.73 16.01 6.37
CA GLN A 256 23.74 14.95 6.19
C GLN A 256 23.61 14.24 4.84
N HIS A 257 22.50 14.46 4.13
CA HIS A 257 22.18 13.83 2.85
C HIS A 257 21.81 14.88 1.79
N PRO A 258 22.68 15.87 1.51
CA PRO A 258 22.36 16.97 0.60
C PRO A 258 21.99 16.49 -0.81
N ASP A 259 22.68 15.46 -1.31
CA ASP A 259 22.56 14.97 -2.68
C ASP A 259 21.39 13.98 -2.91
N LYS A 260 20.78 13.46 -1.83
CA LYS A 260 19.70 12.46 -1.93
C LYS A 260 18.34 13.09 -2.22
N TRP A 261 17.46 12.34 -2.87
CA TRP A 261 16.02 12.54 -2.85
C TRP A 261 15.51 12.45 -1.42
N LYS A 262 14.65 13.38 -1.01
CA LYS A 262 14.17 13.50 0.37
C LYS A 262 12.65 13.38 0.40
N ILE A 263 12.18 12.36 1.10
CA ILE A 263 10.76 12.01 1.13
C ILE A 263 10.30 11.99 2.58
N ALA A 264 9.26 12.74 2.90
CA ALA A 264 8.62 12.70 4.21
C ALA A 264 7.26 12.01 4.09
N PHE A 265 6.95 11.12 5.01
CA PHE A 265 5.63 10.53 5.14
C PHE A 265 5.14 10.52 6.59
N PHE A 266 3.83 10.74 6.78
CA PHE A 266 3.18 10.80 8.09
C PHE A 266 1.66 10.77 7.96
N HIS A 267 0.96 10.74 9.10
CA HIS A 267 -0.48 10.56 9.11
C HIS A 267 -1.28 11.83 8.78
N HIS A 268 -1.34 12.83 9.67
CA HIS A 268 -2.27 13.96 9.52
C HIS A 268 -1.80 14.99 8.46
N PRO A 269 -2.63 15.31 7.45
CA PRO A 269 -2.38 16.28 6.40
C PRO A 269 -1.81 17.63 6.82
N VAL A 270 -0.76 18.06 6.11
CA VAL A 270 -0.38 19.48 6.07
C VAL A 270 -1.34 20.23 5.17
N TYR A 271 -1.56 19.76 3.94
CA TYR A 271 -2.50 20.38 2.99
C TYR A 271 -3.51 19.34 2.49
N THR A 272 -4.79 19.62 2.58
CA THR A 272 -5.87 18.73 2.07
C THR A 272 -7.10 19.58 1.76
N THR A 273 -7.92 19.16 0.81
CA THR A 273 -9.30 19.64 0.74
C THR A 273 -10.17 18.92 1.76
N GLN A 274 -11.28 19.56 2.14
CA GLN A 274 -12.36 18.94 2.93
C GLN A 274 -13.69 19.25 2.24
N THR A 275 -14.54 18.24 2.13
CA THR A 275 -15.88 18.39 1.55
C THR A 275 -16.85 18.91 2.61
N ALA A 276 -17.77 19.80 2.26
CA ALA A 276 -18.88 20.23 3.11
C ALA A 276 -20.23 19.79 2.51
N LEU A 277 -20.95 18.91 3.20
CA LEU A 277 -22.27 18.43 2.80
C LEU A 277 -23.35 19.01 3.70
N PHE A 278 -24.24 19.82 3.13
CA PHE A 278 -25.31 20.52 3.87
C PHE A 278 -24.80 21.33 5.07
N GLY A 279 -23.59 21.89 4.96
CA GLY A 279 -22.92 22.64 6.03
C GLY A 279 -22.22 21.77 7.09
N ILE A 280 -22.10 20.47 6.85
CA ILE A 280 -21.37 19.52 7.71
C ILE A 280 -20.08 19.13 6.99
N SER A 281 -18.94 19.34 7.64
CA SER A 281 -17.64 18.88 7.15
C SER A 281 -17.57 17.35 7.09
N VAL A 282 -17.04 16.83 5.99
CA VAL A 282 -16.78 15.41 5.78
C VAL A 282 -15.33 15.24 5.33
N GLY A 283 -14.64 14.24 5.88
CA GLY A 283 -13.18 14.18 5.91
C GLY A 283 -12.60 15.16 6.93
N HIS A 284 -11.29 15.33 6.93
CA HIS A 284 -10.53 16.15 7.85
C HIS A 284 -9.87 17.34 7.12
N GLY A 285 -9.78 18.48 7.79
CA GLY A 285 -9.12 19.68 7.27
C GLY A 285 -7.60 19.62 7.40
N PRO A 286 -6.86 20.53 6.74
CA PRO A 286 -5.42 20.65 6.91
C PRO A 286 -5.08 21.06 8.35
N ASN A 287 -3.82 20.84 8.74
CA ASN A 287 -3.26 21.41 9.97
C ASN A 287 -4.01 21.02 11.26
N GLU A 288 -4.68 19.86 11.27
CA GLU A 288 -5.57 19.44 12.37
C GLU A 288 -4.88 19.42 13.74
N LYS A 289 -3.56 19.19 13.77
CA LYS A 289 -2.73 19.14 14.99
C LYS A 289 -1.97 20.44 15.26
N GLY A 290 -2.10 21.45 14.41
CA GLY A 290 -1.33 22.70 14.49
C GLY A 290 0.13 22.57 14.04
N GLN A 291 0.46 21.50 13.30
CA GLN A 291 1.81 21.15 12.90
C GLN A 291 2.38 22.05 11.79
N ASN A 292 1.53 22.71 10.98
CA ASN A 292 1.97 23.39 9.76
C ASN A 292 2.91 24.57 10.01
N ALA A 293 2.78 25.26 11.15
CA ALA A 293 3.69 26.35 11.53
C ALA A 293 5.15 25.87 11.74
N PHE A 294 5.36 24.55 11.86
CA PHE A 294 6.67 23.93 12.06
C PHE A 294 7.05 23.06 10.86
N TYR A 295 6.13 22.22 10.38
CA TYR A 295 6.39 21.20 9.35
C TYR A 295 6.65 21.84 7.99
N ALA A 296 5.71 22.66 7.50
CA ALA A 296 5.83 23.29 6.19
C ALA A 296 7.12 24.12 6.02
N PRO A 297 7.53 25.00 6.96
CA PRO A 297 8.79 25.73 6.82
C PRO A 297 10.02 24.83 6.97
N ALA A 298 9.95 23.76 7.76
CA ALA A 298 11.05 22.80 7.87
C ALA A 298 11.23 21.99 6.58
N PHE A 299 10.14 21.60 5.91
CA PHE A 299 10.20 20.94 4.60
C PHE A 299 10.83 21.84 3.54
N ASP A 300 10.51 23.15 3.59
CA ASP A 300 11.15 24.19 2.77
C ASP A 300 12.67 24.24 3.04
N ALA A 301 13.06 24.31 4.32
CA ALA A 301 14.45 24.49 4.72
C ALA A 301 15.32 23.23 4.51
N ALA A 302 14.74 22.05 4.68
CA ALA A 302 15.40 20.76 4.51
C ALA A 302 15.51 20.34 3.04
N GLY A 303 14.80 21.01 2.13
CA GLY A 303 14.71 20.62 0.73
C GLY A 303 14.05 19.26 0.56
N ILE A 304 12.95 19.00 1.28
CA ILE A 304 12.10 17.83 1.01
C ILE A 304 11.59 17.93 -0.42
N ASP A 305 11.51 16.82 -1.15
CA ASP A 305 11.03 16.78 -2.53
C ASP A 305 9.54 16.39 -2.56
N ILE A 306 9.18 15.33 -1.82
CA ILE A 306 7.81 14.79 -1.73
C ILE A 306 7.37 14.66 -0.27
N VAL A 307 6.13 15.06 -0.02
CA VAL A 307 5.43 14.91 1.24
C VAL A 307 4.20 14.03 1.02
N VAL A 308 4.22 12.81 1.55
CA VAL A 308 3.10 11.87 1.51
C VAL A 308 2.37 11.88 2.84
N GLN A 309 1.09 12.19 2.83
CA GLN A 309 0.25 12.31 4.01
C GLN A 309 -0.98 11.41 3.85
N SER A 310 -1.59 10.96 4.95
CA SER A 310 -2.67 9.96 4.94
C SER A 310 -3.92 10.52 5.63
N HIS A 311 -4.62 9.74 6.47
CA HIS A 311 -5.77 10.13 7.32
C HIS A 311 -7.07 10.39 6.57
N ASN A 312 -7.03 11.25 5.55
CA ASN A 312 -8.16 11.43 4.66
C ASN A 312 -8.21 10.26 3.67
N HIS A 313 -9.35 9.56 3.64
CA HIS A 313 -9.50 8.33 2.86
C HIS A 313 -9.84 8.63 1.39
N ILE A 314 -8.98 9.41 0.76
CA ILE A 314 -9.02 9.80 -0.66
C ILE A 314 -7.60 9.82 -1.22
N TYR A 315 -7.54 9.90 -2.54
CA TYR A 315 -6.37 10.36 -3.25
C TYR A 315 -6.48 11.88 -3.47
N GLU A 316 -5.41 12.63 -3.20
CA GLU A 316 -5.32 14.04 -3.59
C GLU A 316 -3.88 14.48 -3.88
N ARG A 317 -3.65 15.20 -4.97
CA ARG A 317 -2.35 15.82 -5.31
C ARG A 317 -2.45 17.33 -5.46
N PHE A 318 -1.41 18.02 -5.00
CA PHE A 318 -1.24 19.46 -5.12
C PHE A 318 -0.22 19.86 -6.19
N LEU A 319 -0.48 20.98 -6.86
CA LEU A 319 0.50 21.80 -7.59
C LEU A 319 1.66 22.19 -6.65
N PRO A 320 2.80 22.68 -7.18
CA PRO A 320 3.96 22.98 -6.34
C PRO A 320 3.62 23.98 -5.23
N LEU A 321 3.72 23.55 -3.96
CA LEU A 321 3.40 24.37 -2.79
C LEU A 321 4.64 24.66 -1.93
N ARG A 322 4.68 25.87 -1.38
CA ARG A 322 5.62 26.30 -0.33
C ARG A 322 4.87 26.71 0.92
N PHE A 323 5.60 26.86 2.02
CA PHE A 323 5.06 27.47 3.22
C PHE A 323 4.68 28.94 2.98
N ASP A 324 3.45 29.31 3.36
CA ASP A 324 3.03 30.71 3.52
C ASP A 324 2.83 31.02 5.01
N PRO A 325 3.62 31.92 5.62
CA PRO A 325 3.42 32.31 7.01
C PRO A 325 2.10 33.06 7.26
N ASN A 326 1.39 33.51 6.21
CA ASN A 326 0.10 34.19 6.33
C ASN A 326 -1.09 33.28 6.04
N ASP A 327 -0.85 32.08 5.49
CA ASP A 327 -1.88 31.10 5.16
C ASP A 327 -1.35 29.68 5.41
N LEU A 328 -1.43 29.25 6.67
CA LEU A 328 -0.88 27.97 7.12
C LEU A 328 -1.62 26.77 6.55
N ASP A 329 -2.88 26.95 6.15
CA ASP A 329 -3.78 25.86 5.76
C ASP A 329 -3.75 25.59 4.25
N ASN A 330 -3.25 26.55 3.46
CA ASN A 330 -3.13 26.43 1.99
C ASN A 330 -1.69 26.50 1.47
N GLY A 331 -0.79 27.16 2.20
CA GLY A 331 0.53 27.48 1.68
C GLY A 331 0.50 28.43 0.48
N GLN A 332 1.64 28.53 -0.20
CA GLN A 332 1.84 29.37 -1.37
C GLN A 332 2.09 28.52 -2.61
N GLN A 333 1.21 28.58 -3.59
CA GLN A 333 1.46 27.98 -4.90
C GLN A 333 2.59 28.73 -5.63
N VAL A 334 3.54 27.97 -6.17
CA VAL A 334 4.66 28.46 -6.98
C VAL A 334 4.71 27.76 -8.34
N ALA A 335 5.61 28.21 -9.21
CA ALA A 335 5.57 27.87 -10.63
C ALA A 335 6.04 26.44 -10.96
N GLN A 336 6.95 25.87 -10.16
CA GLN A 336 7.60 24.60 -10.49
C GLN A 336 7.87 23.76 -9.24
N TYR A 337 7.80 22.43 -9.40
CA TYR A 337 8.25 21.50 -8.37
C TYR A 337 9.77 21.57 -8.22
N GLY A 338 10.24 21.38 -7.00
CA GLY A 338 11.67 21.33 -6.69
C GLY A 338 11.95 21.61 -5.23
N ASN A 339 13.21 21.43 -4.84
CA ASN A 339 13.68 21.61 -3.47
C ASN A 339 14.56 22.87 -3.30
N GLY A 340 14.68 23.68 -4.36
CA GLY A 340 15.49 24.88 -4.39
C GLY A 340 14.78 26.14 -3.87
N PRO A 341 15.53 27.26 -3.72
CA PRO A 341 14.97 28.53 -3.30
C PRO A 341 13.95 29.05 -4.33
N GLY A 342 12.67 29.01 -3.99
CA GLY A 342 11.58 29.47 -4.87
C GLY A 342 10.70 28.36 -5.41
N GLU A 343 11.10 27.11 -5.25
CA GLU A 343 10.43 25.93 -5.79
C GLU A 343 9.51 25.27 -4.75
N GLY A 344 8.48 24.58 -5.22
CA GLY A 344 7.44 23.99 -4.39
C GLY A 344 7.60 22.48 -4.22
N ARG A 345 7.19 21.96 -3.07
CA ARG A 345 7.13 20.52 -2.83
C ARG A 345 5.92 19.90 -3.48
N LEU A 346 6.04 18.61 -3.80
CA LEU A 346 4.91 17.76 -4.11
C LEU A 346 4.26 17.31 -2.79
N TYR A 347 3.04 17.75 -2.54
CA TYR A 347 2.20 17.23 -1.45
C TYR A 347 1.14 16.31 -2.03
N VAL A 348 0.97 15.15 -1.41
CA VAL A 348 -0.02 14.13 -1.82
C VAL A 348 -0.70 13.52 -0.59
N VAL A 349 -2.02 13.45 -0.61
CA VAL A 349 -2.85 12.69 0.34
C VAL A 349 -3.06 11.28 -0.23
N SER A 350 -2.81 10.27 0.59
CA SER A 350 -3.04 8.86 0.27
C SER A 350 -3.47 8.11 1.53
N GLY A 351 -4.79 8.05 1.73
CA GLY A 351 -5.44 7.24 2.78
C GLY A 351 -6.38 6.18 2.22
N GLY A 352 -6.11 5.70 1.01
CA GLY A 352 -7.02 4.81 0.27
C GLY A 352 -6.73 3.31 0.41
N SER A 353 -5.85 2.85 1.30
CA SER A 353 -5.38 1.45 1.28
C SER A 353 -6.26 0.45 2.03
N GLY A 354 -7.43 0.85 2.52
CA GLY A 354 -8.38 -0.10 3.11
C GLY A 354 -9.62 0.52 3.74
N ALA A 355 -9.47 1.64 4.45
CA ALA A 355 -10.58 2.31 5.13
C ALA A 355 -11.67 2.79 4.17
N PHE A 356 -12.92 2.88 4.63
CA PHE A 356 -13.99 3.39 3.77
C PHE A 356 -13.68 4.81 3.32
N LEU A 357 -13.79 5.01 2.01
CA LEU A 357 -13.40 6.24 1.33
C LEU A 357 -14.30 7.41 1.70
N ASP A 358 -13.69 8.57 1.92
CA ASP A 358 -14.43 9.79 2.27
C ASP A 358 -15.23 10.31 1.08
N PRO A 359 -16.42 10.88 1.31
CA PRO A 359 -17.14 11.63 0.28
C PRO A 359 -16.30 12.75 -0.33
N LEU A 360 -16.19 12.73 -1.66
CA LEU A 360 -15.52 13.74 -2.46
C LEU A 360 -16.52 14.30 -3.47
N ILE A 361 -16.89 15.57 -3.34
CA ILE A 361 -17.91 16.22 -4.20
C ILE A 361 -17.36 17.53 -4.74
N GLU A 362 -17.11 17.52 -6.05
CA GLU A 362 -16.59 18.69 -6.76
C GLU A 362 -17.54 19.90 -6.61
N GLY A 363 -16.98 21.05 -6.24
CA GLY A 363 -17.73 22.28 -6.00
C GLY A 363 -18.40 22.38 -4.62
N GLN A 364 -18.17 21.44 -3.71
CA GLN A 364 -18.59 21.51 -2.30
C GLN A 364 -17.40 21.52 -1.33
N PHE A 365 -16.20 21.88 -1.82
CA PHE A 365 -15.02 22.02 -0.96
C PHE A 365 -15.10 23.26 -0.08
N GLN A 366 -14.51 23.18 1.10
CA GLN A 366 -14.32 24.35 1.97
C GLN A 366 -13.26 25.30 1.39
N ASP A 367 -13.11 26.48 2.00
CA ASP A 367 -12.24 27.57 1.55
C ASP A 367 -10.71 27.27 1.69
N PHE A 368 -10.33 26.00 1.75
CA PHE A 368 -8.96 25.53 1.74
C PHE A 368 -8.77 24.40 0.73
N GLY A 369 -7.57 24.30 0.15
CA GLY A 369 -7.28 23.46 -1.02
C GLY A 369 -6.63 24.19 -2.19
N VAL A 370 -6.03 25.37 -1.95
CA VAL A 370 -5.26 26.07 -2.99
C VAL A 370 -4.20 25.12 -3.55
N GLY A 371 -4.16 25.03 -4.88
CA GLY A 371 -3.21 24.18 -5.59
C GLY A 371 -3.61 22.71 -5.69
N SER A 372 -4.65 22.23 -5.00
CA SER A 372 -5.11 20.85 -5.21
C SER A 372 -5.68 20.68 -6.62
N THR A 373 -5.16 19.69 -7.35
CA THR A 373 -5.32 19.57 -8.81
C THR A 373 -5.83 18.23 -9.29
N VAL A 374 -5.57 17.14 -8.56
CA VAL A 374 -6.13 15.82 -8.87
C VAL A 374 -6.67 15.26 -7.57
N ARG A 375 -7.89 14.74 -7.62
CA ARG A 375 -8.55 14.10 -6.49
C ARG A 375 -9.30 12.88 -6.98
N SER A 376 -9.31 11.84 -6.18
CA SER A 376 -10.05 10.62 -6.49
C SER A 376 -10.56 9.99 -5.20
N LYS A 377 -11.79 9.50 -5.27
CA LYS A 377 -12.40 8.69 -4.22
C LYS A 377 -12.31 7.23 -4.65
N ASP A 378 -11.11 6.70 -4.60
CA ASP A 378 -10.82 5.32 -4.96
C ASP A 378 -9.85 4.69 -3.97
N HIS A 379 -9.96 3.37 -3.79
CA HIS A 379 -8.88 2.63 -3.15
C HIS A 379 -7.66 2.64 -4.08
N HIS A 380 -6.49 2.94 -3.52
CA HIS A 380 -5.30 3.19 -4.31
C HIS A 380 -4.03 2.97 -3.48
N PHE A 381 -2.91 2.92 -4.20
CA PHE A 381 -1.57 3.07 -3.65
C PHE A 381 -0.74 3.99 -4.55
N ILE A 382 0.38 4.48 -4.02
CA ILE A 382 1.31 5.33 -4.78
C ILE A 382 2.60 4.55 -5.04
N ARG A 383 2.93 4.30 -6.30
CA ARG A 383 4.25 3.81 -6.73
C ARG A 383 5.19 4.99 -6.96
N ILE A 384 6.39 4.90 -6.40
CA ILE A 384 7.47 5.88 -6.59
C ILE A 384 8.69 5.14 -7.13
N ALA A 385 9.02 5.38 -8.38
CA ALA A 385 10.23 4.87 -9.03
C ALA A 385 11.31 5.96 -9.06
N VAL A 386 12.54 5.60 -8.73
CA VAL A 386 13.68 6.52 -8.65
C VAL A 386 14.81 6.01 -9.53
N ALA A 387 15.23 6.85 -10.48
CA ALA A 387 16.35 6.60 -11.39
C ALA A 387 17.18 7.87 -11.50
N GLY A 388 18.38 7.86 -10.91
CA GLY A 388 19.31 9.00 -10.96
C GLY A 388 18.67 10.31 -10.47
N ASN A 389 18.60 11.31 -11.36
CA ASN A 389 18.01 12.63 -11.09
C ASN A 389 16.51 12.72 -11.35
N THR A 390 15.85 11.59 -11.62
CA THR A 390 14.42 11.50 -11.94
C THR A 390 13.69 10.64 -10.92
N LEU A 391 12.49 11.10 -10.56
CA LEU A 391 11.56 10.39 -9.71
C LEU A 391 10.20 10.37 -10.42
N HIS A 392 9.75 9.18 -10.80
CA HIS A 392 8.44 8.96 -11.38
C HIS A 392 7.45 8.53 -10.30
N TYR A 393 6.35 9.25 -10.24
CA TYR A 393 5.30 9.10 -9.27
C TYR A 393 4.02 8.67 -9.99
N GLN A 394 3.37 7.62 -9.48
CA GLN A 394 2.14 7.10 -10.04
C GLN A 394 1.15 6.74 -8.93
N ALA A 395 -0.07 7.26 -9.00
CA ALA A 395 -1.17 6.82 -8.16
C ALA A 395 -2.01 5.80 -8.95
N ILE A 396 -2.14 4.59 -8.41
CA ILE A 396 -2.77 3.46 -9.11
C ILE A 396 -4.03 3.06 -8.35
N ARG A 397 -5.16 3.01 -9.07
CA ARG A 397 -6.43 2.49 -8.55
C ARG A 397 -6.29 0.98 -8.34
N THR A 398 -6.58 0.50 -7.14
CA THR A 398 -6.53 -0.95 -6.84
C THR A 398 -7.70 -1.67 -7.50
N ASN A 399 -7.52 -2.94 -7.81
CA ASN A 399 -8.62 -3.84 -8.15
C ASN A 399 -9.45 -4.14 -6.91
N ALA A 400 -8.80 -4.41 -5.78
CA ALA A 400 -9.47 -4.60 -4.51
C ALA A 400 -10.16 -3.31 -4.03
N GLY A 401 -11.44 -3.43 -3.68
CA GLY A 401 -12.25 -2.36 -3.10
C GLY A 401 -12.88 -1.39 -4.11
N ASN A 402 -12.50 -1.42 -5.39
CA ASN A 402 -13.11 -0.61 -6.44
C ASN A 402 -13.95 -1.48 -7.36
N THR A 403 -15.17 -1.05 -7.67
CA THR A 403 -16.09 -1.78 -8.58
C THR A 403 -15.89 -1.43 -10.05
N SER A 404 -15.10 -0.40 -10.36
CA SER A 404 -14.79 0.02 -11.73
C SER A 404 -13.40 0.61 -11.84
N GLY A 405 -12.75 0.43 -13.00
CA GLY A 405 -11.44 1.01 -13.31
C GLY A 405 -10.28 0.51 -12.46
N GLY A 406 -10.40 -0.64 -11.79
CA GLY A 406 -9.30 -1.26 -11.06
C GLY A 406 -8.07 -1.50 -11.94
N GLY A 407 -6.88 -1.36 -11.36
CA GLY A 407 -5.59 -1.48 -12.06
C GLY A 407 -5.23 -0.29 -12.97
N THR A 408 -6.06 0.76 -13.03
CA THR A 408 -5.78 1.93 -13.88
C THR A 408 -5.06 3.04 -13.11
N VAL A 409 -4.32 3.87 -13.85
CA VAL A 409 -3.61 5.03 -13.32
C VAL A 409 -4.60 6.15 -13.02
N ILE A 410 -4.61 6.62 -11.78
CA ILE A 410 -5.37 7.80 -11.32
C ILE A 410 -4.59 9.07 -11.67
N ASP A 411 -3.28 9.03 -11.47
CA ASP A 411 -2.40 10.19 -11.62
C ASP A 411 -0.98 9.76 -11.92
N ASP A 412 -0.26 10.58 -12.69
CA ASP A 412 1.07 10.30 -13.22
C ASP A 412 1.87 11.60 -13.30
N LEU A 413 3.04 11.62 -12.65
CA LEU A 413 3.90 12.78 -12.60
C LEU A 413 5.38 12.37 -12.53
N THR A 414 6.22 13.03 -13.32
CA THR A 414 7.67 12.89 -13.22
C THR A 414 8.29 14.16 -12.64
N LEU A 415 9.08 14.01 -11.58
CA LEU A 415 9.93 15.06 -11.02
C LEU A 415 11.37 14.84 -11.48
N ALA A 416 11.99 15.87 -12.06
CA ALA A 416 13.39 15.82 -12.48
C ALA A 416 14.19 16.94 -11.83
N ARG A 417 15.35 16.62 -11.25
CA ARG A 417 16.27 17.63 -10.74
C ARG A 417 17.06 18.27 -11.88
N PRO A 418 17.19 19.60 -11.90
CA PRO A 418 17.96 20.28 -12.94
C PRO A 418 19.44 19.93 -12.85
N GLY A 419 20.10 19.82 -14.01
CA GLY A 419 21.53 19.52 -14.11
C GLY A 419 21.80 18.22 -14.87
N GLN A 420 23.07 17.84 -14.95
CA GLN A 420 23.46 16.54 -15.48
C GLN A 420 23.14 15.46 -14.43
N ASP A 421 22.48 14.39 -14.86
CA ASP A 421 22.23 13.25 -13.99
C ASP A 421 23.57 12.65 -13.51
N PRO A 422 23.81 12.52 -12.19
CA PRO A 422 25.04 11.95 -11.65
C PRO A 422 25.28 10.49 -12.07
N CYS A 423 24.25 9.79 -12.50
CA CYS A 423 24.30 8.40 -12.93
C CYS A 423 24.67 8.26 -14.42
N ILE A 424 24.56 9.35 -15.19
CA ILE A 424 24.96 9.40 -16.58
C ILE A 424 26.44 9.82 -16.68
N GLN A 425 27.31 8.87 -16.99
CA GLN A 425 28.74 9.14 -17.17
C GLN A 425 28.99 9.92 -18.50
N PRO A 426 29.95 10.86 -18.56
CA PRO A 426 30.30 11.53 -19.81
C PRO A 426 30.77 10.53 -20.87
N GLY A 427 30.01 10.40 -21.95
CA GLY A 427 30.29 9.46 -23.04
C GLY A 427 29.39 8.22 -23.07
N ASP A 428 28.38 8.15 -22.20
CA ASP A 428 27.30 7.18 -22.28
C ASP A 428 26.29 7.64 -23.35
N PRO A 429 26.21 6.96 -24.50
CA PRO A 429 25.31 7.36 -25.57
C PRO A 429 23.87 7.04 -25.18
N ASP A 430 22.96 7.92 -25.59
CA ASP A 430 21.52 7.67 -25.67
C ASP A 430 21.25 7.45 -27.17
N MET A 431 21.07 6.19 -27.57
CA MET A 431 21.10 5.79 -28.97
C MET A 431 19.73 5.89 -29.66
N ASP A 432 18.62 5.86 -28.92
CA ASP A 432 17.26 6.04 -29.44
C ASP A 432 16.62 7.40 -29.11
N MET A 433 17.31 8.21 -28.30
CA MET A 433 16.97 9.59 -27.93
C MET A 433 15.71 9.72 -27.06
N ASP A 434 15.44 8.76 -26.20
CA ASP A 434 14.33 8.82 -25.24
C ASP A 434 14.65 9.56 -23.93
N GLY A 435 15.92 9.92 -23.74
CA GLY A 435 16.41 10.65 -22.57
C GLY A 435 17.09 9.77 -21.53
N TYR A 436 17.14 8.45 -21.73
CA TYR A 436 17.86 7.51 -20.90
C TYR A 436 19.05 6.95 -21.69
N PRO A 437 20.29 7.05 -21.16
CA PRO A 437 21.44 6.52 -21.87
C PRO A 437 21.70 5.06 -21.55
N ALA A 438 22.53 4.42 -22.37
CA ALA A 438 22.85 2.99 -22.35
C ALA A 438 23.22 2.38 -20.99
N SER A 439 23.68 3.15 -20.01
CA SER A 439 24.02 2.62 -18.69
C SER A 439 22.82 2.39 -17.76
N ILE A 440 21.70 3.06 -18.00
CA ILE A 440 20.47 2.91 -17.20
C ILE A 440 19.29 2.41 -18.04
N ASP A 441 19.41 2.48 -19.36
CA ASP A 441 18.45 1.91 -20.29
C ASP A 441 18.75 0.42 -20.55
N CYS A 442 17.77 -0.43 -20.22
CA CYS A 442 17.83 -1.87 -20.46
C CYS A 442 17.78 -2.22 -21.96
N ASN A 443 17.30 -1.32 -22.83
CA ASN A 443 17.38 -1.41 -24.27
C ASN A 443 17.42 -0.04 -24.99
N ASP A 444 18.59 0.59 -24.95
CA ASP A 444 19.01 1.85 -25.61
C ASP A 444 18.85 1.91 -27.15
N GLN A 445 18.15 0.97 -27.77
CA GLN A 445 17.83 1.00 -29.21
C GLN A 445 16.33 1.13 -29.48
N VAL A 446 15.51 1.18 -28.43
CA VAL A 446 14.05 1.17 -28.50
C VAL A 446 13.49 2.22 -27.53
N PHE A 447 13.11 3.36 -28.09
CA PHE A 447 12.57 4.54 -27.38
C PHE A 447 11.44 4.27 -26.34
N ASP A 448 10.69 3.17 -26.49
CA ASP A 448 9.58 2.81 -25.59
C ASP A 448 10.02 1.86 -24.45
N ILE A 449 11.29 1.47 -24.38
CA ILE A 449 11.88 0.60 -23.34
C ILE A 449 12.93 1.42 -22.62
N ASN A 450 12.60 1.94 -21.46
CA ASN A 450 13.48 2.75 -20.63
C ASN A 450 12.96 2.87 -19.20
N PRO A 451 13.77 3.34 -18.23
CA PRO A 451 13.37 3.49 -16.83
C PRO A 451 12.08 4.25 -16.50
N GLY A 452 11.53 5.03 -17.44
CA GLY A 452 10.27 5.76 -17.29
C GLY A 452 9.09 5.18 -18.06
N ALA A 453 9.27 4.06 -18.76
CA ALA A 453 8.22 3.42 -19.54
C ALA A 453 7.19 2.74 -18.62
N THR A 454 6.01 2.46 -19.19
CA THR A 454 4.94 1.69 -18.51
C THR A 454 4.94 0.27 -19.07
N GLU A 455 4.78 -0.70 -18.18
CA GLU A 455 4.84 -2.11 -18.54
C GLU A 455 3.72 -2.55 -19.47
N ILE A 456 4.11 -3.32 -20.48
CA ILE A 456 3.19 -3.95 -21.42
C ILE A 456 2.99 -5.39 -20.96
N CYS A 457 1.94 -5.61 -20.18
CA CYS A 457 1.66 -6.91 -19.58
C CYS A 457 1.71 -8.08 -20.59
N GLY A 458 2.46 -9.12 -20.22
CA GLY A 458 2.45 -10.42 -20.93
C GLY A 458 3.29 -10.50 -22.20
N ASN A 459 4.07 -9.47 -22.54
CA ASN A 459 4.99 -9.52 -23.69
C ASN A 459 6.41 -10.03 -23.33
N ALA A 460 6.68 -10.25 -22.03
CA ALA A 460 7.96 -10.70 -21.47
C ALA A 460 9.15 -9.76 -21.73
N ILE A 461 8.87 -8.47 -21.98
CA ILE A 461 9.84 -7.40 -22.04
C ILE A 461 9.71 -6.60 -20.74
N ASP A 462 10.85 -6.14 -20.24
CA ASP A 462 10.96 -5.22 -19.10
C ASP A 462 11.07 -3.82 -19.73
N GLU A 463 9.92 -3.17 -19.95
CA GLU A 463 9.85 -1.83 -20.52
C GLU A 463 10.45 -0.80 -19.57
N ASN A 464 10.14 -0.89 -18.28
CA ASN A 464 10.53 0.13 -17.30
C ASN A 464 11.91 -0.08 -16.66
N CYS A 465 12.66 -1.08 -17.13
CA CYS A 465 14.00 -1.44 -16.68
C CYS A 465 14.14 -1.64 -15.15
N ASP A 466 13.08 -2.06 -14.46
CA ASP A 466 13.08 -2.33 -13.02
C ASP A 466 13.59 -3.75 -12.68
N GLY A 467 13.90 -4.54 -13.71
CA GLY A 467 14.40 -5.90 -13.62
C GLY A 467 13.30 -6.95 -13.64
N THR A 468 12.03 -6.56 -13.85
CA THR A 468 10.89 -7.47 -13.90
C THR A 468 9.92 -7.16 -15.04
N ALA A 469 9.84 -8.07 -16.02
CA ALA A 469 8.76 -8.05 -17.00
C ALA A 469 7.44 -8.52 -16.35
N GLU A 470 6.46 -7.62 -16.17
CA GLU A 470 5.22 -7.93 -15.45
C GLU A 470 4.34 -8.99 -16.16
N PRO A 471 3.97 -10.10 -15.48
CA PRO A 471 3.03 -11.09 -16.03
C PRO A 471 1.58 -10.60 -15.90
N CYS A 472 0.72 -10.94 -16.87
CA CYS A 472 -0.69 -10.56 -16.82
C CYS A 472 -1.41 -11.02 -15.54
N PRO A 473 -2.38 -10.25 -15.03
CA PRO A 473 -3.37 -10.79 -14.10
C PRO A 473 -4.09 -11.98 -14.76
N PRO A 474 -4.48 -13.01 -13.98
CA PRO A 474 -5.14 -14.18 -14.54
C PRO A 474 -6.44 -13.77 -15.24
N PRO A 475 -6.74 -14.31 -16.44
CA PRO A 475 -7.98 -13.98 -17.14
C PRO A 475 -9.20 -14.39 -16.29
N PRO A 476 -10.33 -13.68 -16.44
CA PRO A 476 -11.57 -14.05 -15.77
C PRO A 476 -11.96 -15.50 -16.13
N VAL A 477 -12.42 -16.25 -15.14
CA VAL A 477 -12.74 -17.67 -15.28
C VAL A 477 -14.17 -17.81 -15.75
N ASP A 478 -14.40 -18.59 -16.80
CA ASP A 478 -15.71 -19.11 -17.20
C ASP A 478 -16.07 -20.26 -16.25
N MET A 479 -17.00 -20.00 -15.31
CA MET A 479 -17.28 -20.90 -14.18
C MET A 479 -18.23 -22.05 -14.55
N ASP A 480 -19.09 -21.89 -15.55
CA ASP A 480 -20.08 -22.90 -15.95
C ASP A 480 -19.75 -23.62 -17.27
N GLY A 481 -18.78 -23.09 -18.02
CA GLY A 481 -18.20 -23.70 -19.21
C GLY A 481 -18.99 -23.49 -20.49
N ASP A 482 -19.83 -22.46 -20.58
CA ASP A 482 -20.57 -22.13 -21.80
C ASP A 482 -19.77 -21.33 -22.84
N GLY A 483 -18.58 -20.86 -22.47
CA GLY A 483 -17.67 -20.10 -23.33
C GLY A 483 -17.69 -18.59 -23.12
N SER A 484 -18.49 -18.07 -22.18
CA SER A 484 -18.50 -16.68 -21.73
C SER A 484 -17.84 -16.55 -20.35
N PRO A 485 -16.82 -15.69 -20.15
CA PRO A 485 -16.15 -15.57 -18.86
C PRO A 485 -16.78 -14.50 -17.96
N ALA A 486 -16.56 -14.63 -16.63
CA ALA A 486 -16.94 -13.65 -15.62
C ALA A 486 -16.68 -12.20 -16.06
N GLY A 487 -17.74 -11.39 -16.15
CA GLY A 487 -17.72 -9.99 -16.59
C GLY A 487 -18.31 -9.72 -17.98
N THR A 488 -18.51 -10.77 -18.79
CA THR A 488 -19.31 -10.74 -20.03
C THR A 488 -20.59 -11.56 -19.91
N ASP A 489 -20.57 -12.50 -18.96
CA ASP A 489 -21.67 -13.37 -18.57
C ASP A 489 -22.58 -12.68 -17.54
N CYS A 490 -23.90 -12.68 -17.77
CA CYS A 490 -24.89 -12.11 -16.86
C CYS A 490 -25.22 -13.03 -15.68
N ASP A 491 -24.91 -14.33 -15.75
CA ASP A 491 -24.88 -15.28 -14.64
C ASP A 491 -23.85 -16.38 -14.92
N ASP A 492 -22.59 -16.09 -14.58
CA ASP A 492 -21.39 -16.95 -14.75
C ASP A 492 -21.46 -18.29 -13.97
N THR A 493 -22.61 -18.62 -13.38
CA THR A 493 -22.88 -19.91 -12.74
C THR A 493 -23.96 -20.73 -13.46
N ASN A 494 -24.51 -20.22 -14.56
CA ASN A 494 -25.61 -20.81 -15.31
C ASN A 494 -25.36 -20.83 -16.83
N PRO A 495 -25.08 -22.02 -17.41
CA PRO A 495 -24.59 -22.15 -18.80
C PRO A 495 -25.66 -21.94 -19.89
N ASN A 496 -26.80 -21.35 -19.52
CA ASN A 496 -27.88 -20.96 -20.43
C ASN A 496 -28.21 -19.46 -20.30
N ARG A 497 -27.26 -18.67 -19.75
CA ARG A 497 -27.41 -17.22 -19.53
C ARG A 497 -26.15 -16.49 -19.96
N TYR A 498 -25.90 -16.44 -21.26
CA TYR A 498 -24.71 -15.85 -21.83
C TYR A 498 -25.03 -15.07 -23.10
N PRO A 499 -24.16 -14.14 -23.53
CA PRO A 499 -24.38 -13.36 -24.74
C PRO A 499 -24.72 -14.21 -25.97
N GLU A 500 -25.80 -13.86 -26.67
CA GLU A 500 -26.31 -14.55 -27.88
C GLU A 500 -26.95 -15.94 -27.64
N HIS A 501 -27.16 -16.39 -26.39
CA HIS A 501 -27.94 -17.60 -26.13
C HIS A 501 -29.41 -17.41 -26.57
N PRO A 502 -30.12 -18.43 -27.09
CA PRO A 502 -31.52 -18.25 -27.47
C PRO A 502 -32.45 -18.02 -26.26
N GLU A 503 -33.31 -17.01 -26.37
CA GLU A 503 -34.36 -16.72 -25.38
C GLU A 503 -35.36 -17.87 -25.19
N VAL A 504 -35.72 -18.13 -23.93
CA VAL A 504 -36.70 -19.15 -23.54
C VAL A 504 -38.07 -18.50 -23.31
N GLU A 505 -39.01 -18.76 -24.22
CA GLU A 505 -40.32 -18.08 -24.27
C GLU A 505 -41.15 -18.07 -22.95
N CYS A 506 -41.51 -16.87 -22.53
CA CYS A 506 -42.21 -16.44 -21.32
C CYS A 506 -41.70 -17.07 -19.99
N ASP A 507 -40.39 -17.23 -19.79
CA ASP A 507 -39.82 -17.71 -18.52
C ASP A 507 -39.37 -16.58 -17.56
N GLY A 508 -39.30 -15.34 -18.06
CA GLY A 508 -39.00 -14.15 -17.28
C GLY A 508 -37.52 -13.96 -16.94
N ILE A 509 -36.64 -14.72 -17.59
CA ILE A 509 -35.19 -14.68 -17.45
C ILE A 509 -34.61 -14.14 -18.76
N ASP A 510 -33.70 -13.18 -18.69
CA ASP A 510 -32.92 -12.75 -19.86
C ASP A 510 -31.86 -13.83 -20.14
N ASN A 511 -32.05 -14.66 -21.16
CA ASN A 511 -31.10 -15.72 -21.44
C ASN A 511 -29.89 -15.24 -22.26
N ASP A 512 -30.01 -14.13 -22.98
CA ASP A 512 -29.04 -13.69 -23.98
C ASP A 512 -28.23 -12.45 -23.58
N CYS A 513 -28.46 -11.98 -22.34
CA CYS A 513 -27.84 -10.84 -21.70
C CYS A 513 -27.99 -9.53 -22.50
N ASP A 514 -29.02 -9.40 -23.34
CA ASP A 514 -29.31 -8.19 -24.13
C ASP A 514 -30.25 -7.20 -23.41
N CYS A 515 -30.75 -7.60 -22.24
CA CYS A 515 -31.63 -6.87 -21.35
C CYS A 515 -32.97 -6.46 -21.96
N ARG A 516 -33.48 -7.24 -22.91
CA ARG A 516 -34.85 -7.11 -23.39
C ARG A 516 -35.79 -8.05 -22.65
N ALA A 517 -37.06 -7.65 -22.61
CA ALA A 517 -38.10 -8.50 -22.07
C ALA A 517 -38.45 -9.61 -23.08
N ASP A 518 -38.60 -10.81 -22.55
CA ASP A 518 -39.09 -12.00 -23.24
C ASP A 518 -40.41 -11.72 -23.99
N THR A 519 -40.46 -12.07 -25.28
CA THR A 519 -41.64 -11.89 -26.15
C THR A 519 -42.11 -13.24 -26.67
N ASN A 520 -43.43 -13.41 -26.83
CA ASN A 520 -44.03 -14.69 -27.27
C ASN A 520 -43.87 -14.98 -28.79
N GLY A 521 -42.69 -14.70 -29.35
CA GLY A 521 -42.34 -14.96 -30.75
C GLY A 521 -43.09 -14.12 -31.81
N ASP A 522 -44.02 -13.25 -31.40
CA ASP A 522 -44.76 -12.31 -32.25
C ASP A 522 -44.57 -10.83 -31.88
N GLY A 523 -43.60 -10.54 -30.99
CA GLY A 523 -43.23 -9.20 -30.56
C GLY A 523 -44.23 -8.55 -29.59
N ILE A 524 -45.10 -9.34 -28.95
CA ILE A 524 -46.01 -8.89 -27.90
C ILE A 524 -45.42 -9.27 -26.53
N PHE A 525 -45.54 -8.39 -25.54
CA PHE A 525 -45.13 -8.68 -24.16
C PHE A 525 -46.09 -9.69 -23.51
N CYS A 526 -45.57 -10.67 -22.76
CA CYS A 526 -46.36 -11.69 -22.07
C CYS A 526 -47.25 -11.06 -20.96
N GLY A 527 -48.41 -10.48 -21.31
CA GLY A 527 -49.44 -10.06 -20.33
C GLY A 527 -49.13 -8.87 -19.39
N PRO A 528 -50.13 -8.38 -18.63
CA PRO A 528 -49.97 -7.24 -17.73
C PRO A 528 -49.28 -7.68 -16.43
N GLY A 529 -47.95 -7.78 -16.48
CA GLY A 529 -47.12 -8.19 -15.35
C GLY A 529 -45.66 -8.49 -15.71
N ASP A 530 -45.39 -8.90 -16.96
CA ASP A 530 -44.07 -9.43 -17.36
C ASP A 530 -43.19 -8.41 -18.09
N ALA A 531 -43.14 -7.17 -17.58
CA ALA A 531 -42.12 -6.19 -17.98
C ALA A 531 -40.91 -6.22 -17.03
N ASN A 532 -40.69 -7.33 -16.31
CA ASN A 532 -39.62 -7.46 -15.32
C ASN A 532 -38.65 -8.52 -15.82
N VAL A 533 -37.45 -8.10 -16.19
CA VAL A 533 -36.27 -8.96 -16.29
C VAL A 533 -35.60 -8.96 -14.92
N ASP A 534 -35.38 -10.16 -14.35
CA ASP A 534 -34.66 -10.35 -13.07
C ASP A 534 -33.14 -10.29 -13.35
N GLU A 535 -32.69 -9.10 -13.78
CA GLU A 535 -31.32 -8.84 -14.26
C GLU A 535 -30.59 -7.83 -13.38
N SER A 536 -29.28 -8.00 -13.27
CA SER A 536 -28.43 -7.03 -12.57
C SER A 536 -28.17 -5.81 -13.46
N PRO A 537 -28.12 -4.57 -12.93
CA PRO A 537 -27.89 -3.36 -13.74
C PRO A 537 -26.56 -3.33 -14.53
N GLU A 538 -25.62 -4.19 -14.15
CA GLU A 538 -24.28 -4.31 -14.75
C GLU A 538 -24.32 -5.08 -16.08
N ALA A 539 -25.14 -6.13 -16.18
CA ALA A 539 -25.34 -6.91 -17.40
C ALA A 539 -26.01 -6.08 -18.52
N CYS A 540 -26.87 -5.12 -18.18
CA CYS A 540 -27.58 -4.25 -19.13
C CYS A 540 -26.77 -3.04 -19.63
N GLY A 541 -25.49 -2.93 -19.29
CA GLY A 541 -24.66 -1.77 -19.66
C GLY A 541 -25.16 -0.43 -19.09
N LEU A 542 -26.07 -0.45 -18.10
CA LEU A 542 -26.62 0.74 -17.44
C LEU A 542 -25.71 1.28 -16.33
N GLY A 543 -24.66 0.54 -15.96
CA GLY A 543 -23.70 0.94 -14.94
C GLY A 543 -24.37 1.35 -13.61
N SER A 544 -23.68 2.13 -12.79
CA SER A 544 -24.07 2.52 -11.42
C SER A 544 -25.34 3.40 -11.30
N ALA A 545 -26.24 3.41 -12.28
CA ALA A 545 -27.43 4.26 -12.31
C ALA A 545 -28.65 3.66 -11.56
N CYS A 546 -28.67 2.36 -11.24
CA CYS A 546 -29.77 1.68 -10.55
C CYS A 546 -29.32 1.08 -9.21
N SER A 547 -30.11 1.25 -8.14
CA SER A 547 -29.87 0.68 -6.81
C SER A 547 -30.68 -0.59 -6.51
N SER A 548 -31.54 -1.04 -7.43
CA SER A 548 -32.40 -2.23 -7.27
C SER A 548 -32.13 -3.28 -8.35
N ILE A 549 -32.37 -4.56 -8.00
CA ILE A 549 -32.15 -5.79 -8.80
C ILE A 549 -33.24 -5.96 -9.89
N ALA A 550 -34.02 -4.92 -10.20
CA ALA A 550 -35.12 -5.04 -11.16
C ALA A 550 -35.19 -3.81 -12.06
N VAL A 551 -34.94 -4.03 -13.35
CA VAL A 551 -35.09 -3.03 -14.42
C VAL A 551 -36.42 -3.27 -15.13
N SER A 552 -37.14 -2.20 -15.47
CA SER A 552 -38.35 -2.29 -16.30
C SER A 552 -38.06 -1.68 -17.68
N CYS A 553 -38.14 -2.53 -18.71
CA CYS A 553 -37.87 -2.12 -20.09
C CYS A 553 -39.18 -2.05 -20.90
N LEU A 554 -39.32 -0.99 -21.71
CA LEU A 554 -40.44 -0.76 -22.62
C LEU A 554 -39.88 -0.43 -24.01
N GLY A 555 -39.67 -1.46 -24.83
CA GLY A 555 -38.98 -1.31 -26.12
C GLY A 555 -37.47 -1.19 -25.93
N ASP A 556 -36.82 -0.23 -26.60
CA ASP A 556 -35.36 0.01 -26.48
C ASP A 556 -34.98 0.90 -25.27
N GLU A 557 -35.94 1.24 -24.41
CA GLU A 557 -35.73 2.12 -23.25
C GLU A 557 -35.95 1.33 -21.94
N CYS A 558 -34.89 1.24 -21.13
CA CYS A 558 -34.88 0.61 -19.82
C CYS A 558 -34.79 1.65 -18.70
N VAL A 559 -35.57 1.47 -17.64
CA VAL A 559 -35.65 2.42 -16.51
C VAL A 559 -35.54 1.68 -15.18
N CYS A 560 -34.79 2.23 -14.24
CA CYS A 560 -34.71 1.70 -12.87
C CYS A 560 -36.09 1.83 -12.20
N ARG A 561 -36.54 0.79 -11.48
CA ARG A 561 -37.86 0.78 -10.83
C ARG A 561 -38.12 1.88 -9.79
N ASP A 562 -37.05 2.54 -9.33
CA ASP A 562 -37.09 3.51 -8.23
C ASP A 562 -37.13 5.00 -8.67
N GLN A 563 -37.31 5.31 -9.97
CA GLN A 563 -37.44 6.69 -10.48
C GLN A 563 -38.82 7.04 -11.03
#